data_AF-A0A133VFH0-F1
#
_entry.id   AF-A0A133VFH0-F1
#
_cell.length_a   1.000
_cell.length_b   1.000
_cell.length_c   1.000
_cell.angle_alpha   90.00
_cell.angle_beta   90.00
_cell.angle_gamma   90.00
#
_symmetry.space_group_name_H-M   'P 1'
#
loop_
_entity.id
_entity.type
_entity.pdbx_description
1 polymer ?
#
loop_
_entity_poly.entity_id
_entity_poly.type
_entity_poly.pdbx_seq_one_letter_code
_entity_poly.pdbx_strand_id
1 'polypeptide(L)'
;MEAQVTMQSIITMDVLAATSDDGFSLDELVYRTHELFEKEGMAGFIGLFLHLVDEKLCMDIKNGDSSLEGCCQDPHYKYHDRPDRQIRTSAGGAKFAGGA
;
A
#
# COMPACT_ATOMS: atom_id res chain seq x y z
N MET A 1 0.59 -11.46 -30.92
CA MET A 1 0.34 -10.05 -30.56
C MET A 1 0.64 -9.95 -29.07
N GLU A 2 1.90 -9.68 -28.75
CA GLU A 2 2.38 -9.71 -27.37
C GLU A 2 1.93 -8.44 -26.66
N ALA A 3 0.97 -8.59 -25.75
CA ALA A 3 0.63 -7.53 -24.79
C ALA A 3 1.76 -7.51 -23.75
N GLN A 4 2.83 -6.78 -24.05
CA GLN A 4 3.86 -6.45 -23.07
C GLN A 4 3.24 -5.45 -22.08
N VAL A 5 2.53 -5.99 -21.09
CA VAL A 5 2.16 -5.27 -19.87
C VAL A 5 3.50 -4.90 -19.22
N THR A 6 3.89 -3.64 -19.38
CA THR A 6 5.16 -3.15 -18.84
C THR A 6 5.07 -3.17 -17.32
N MET A 7 6.16 -3.54 -16.64
CA MET A 7 6.25 -3.58 -15.17
C MET A 7 5.75 -2.27 -14.50
N GLN A 8 5.91 -1.15 -15.22
CA GLN A 8 5.38 0.17 -14.84
C GLN A 8 3.84 0.24 -14.83
N SER A 9 3.17 -0.39 -15.80
CA SER A 9 1.70 -0.48 -15.86
C SER A 9 1.13 -1.28 -14.69
N ILE A 10 1.82 -2.33 -14.25
CA ILE A 10 1.43 -3.15 -13.09
C ILE A 10 1.54 -2.33 -11.81
N ILE A 11 2.68 -1.67 -11.59
CA ILE A 11 2.89 -0.79 -10.43
C ILE A 11 1.85 0.33 -10.40
N THR A 12 1.52 0.91 -11.55
CA THR A 12 0.53 1.99 -11.64
C THR A 12 -0.87 1.49 -11.33
N MET A 13 -1.27 0.30 -11.81
CA MET A 13 -2.56 -0.31 -11.46
C MET A 13 -2.65 -0.72 -10.00
N ASP A 14 -1.59 -1.32 -9.45
CA ASP A 14 -1.55 -1.75 -8.04
C ASP A 14 -1.60 -0.54 -7.10
N VAL A 15 -0.90 0.54 -7.46
CA VAL A 15 -0.96 1.81 -6.72
C VAL A 15 -2.34 2.44 -6.85
N LEU A 16 -2.92 2.50 -8.06
CA LEU A 16 -4.28 3.00 -8.26
C LEU A 16 -5.33 2.20 -7.49
N ALA A 17 -5.20 0.87 -7.45
CA ALA A 17 -6.11 -0.02 -6.72
C ALA A 17 -5.99 0.17 -5.20
N ALA A 18 -4.76 0.33 -4.68
CA ALA A 18 -4.52 0.63 -3.28
C ALA A 18 -5.08 2.01 -2.89
N THR A 19 -4.97 3.01 -3.78
CA THR A 19 -5.44 4.37 -3.52
C THR A 19 -6.93 4.57 -3.80
N SER A 20 -7.57 3.74 -4.63
CA SER A 20 -8.95 3.98 -5.10
C SER A 20 -10.04 3.69 -4.07
N ASP A 21 -9.83 2.71 -3.19
CA ASP A 21 -10.85 2.35 -2.19
C ASP A 21 -10.99 3.42 -1.08
N ASP A 22 -9.97 4.25 -0.87
CA ASP A 22 -9.95 5.38 0.07
C ASP A 22 -10.09 6.77 -0.61
N GLY A 23 -10.40 6.82 -1.92
CA GLY A 23 -10.63 8.09 -2.63
C GLY A 23 -9.36 8.92 -2.92
N PHE A 24 -8.21 8.28 -2.95
CA PHE A 24 -6.91 8.91 -3.09
C PHE A 24 -6.47 8.91 -4.58
N SER A 25 -6.26 10.09 -5.15
CA SER A 25 -5.93 10.24 -6.58
C SER A 25 -4.43 10.15 -6.86
N LEU A 26 -4.05 9.92 -8.11
CA LEU A 26 -2.63 9.94 -8.51
C LEU A 26 -2.00 11.32 -8.28
N ASP A 27 -2.75 12.41 -8.48
CA ASP A 27 -2.28 13.76 -8.19
C ASP A 27 -2.11 14.00 -6.69
N GLU A 28 -3.02 13.46 -5.87
CA GLU A 28 -2.89 13.47 -4.40
C GLU A 28 -1.62 12.73 -3.96
N LEU A 29 -1.31 11.59 -4.58
CA LEU A 29 -0.09 10.82 -4.30
C LEU A 29 1.18 11.60 -4.65
N VAL A 30 1.22 12.24 -5.81
CA VAL A 30 2.35 13.07 -6.24
C VAL A 30 2.53 14.25 -5.28
N TYR A 31 1.43 14.92 -4.93
CA TYR A 31 1.44 16.03 -3.99
C TYR A 31 1.93 15.62 -2.60
N ARG A 32 1.41 14.52 -2.05
CA ARG A 32 1.81 13.98 -0.74
C ARG A 32 3.27 13.52 -0.72
N THR A 33 3.73 12.93 -1.82
CA THR A 33 5.15 12.55 -1.97
C THR A 33 6.04 13.78 -1.88
N HIS A 34 5.72 14.85 -2.61
CA HIS A 34 6.46 16.11 -2.55
C HIS A 34 6.48 16.70 -1.14
N GLU A 35 5.31 16.79 -0.49
CA GLU A 35 5.17 17.30 0.88
C GLU A 35 6.01 16.51 1.90
N LEU A 36 6.01 15.17 1.81
CA LEU A 36 6.79 14.30 2.69
C LEU A 36 8.29 14.51 2.50
N PHE A 37 8.76 14.64 1.26
CA PHE A 37 10.16 14.92 0.99
C PHE A 37 10.61 16.27 1.58
N GLU A 38 9.75 17.29 1.55
CA GLU A 38 10.06 18.61 2.13
C GLU A 38 10.04 18.62 3.66
N LYS A 39 9.07 17.93 4.29
CA LYS A 39 8.84 18.02 5.75
C LYS A 39 9.55 16.93 6.55
N GLU A 40 9.57 15.71 6.02
CA GLU A 40 10.00 14.50 6.73
C GLU A 40 11.16 13.79 6.02
N GLY A 41 11.52 14.25 4.82
CA GLY A 41 12.54 13.65 3.99
C GLY A 41 12.16 12.25 3.53
N MET A 42 13.20 11.44 3.26
CA MET A 42 13.02 10.07 2.77
C MET A 42 12.27 9.16 3.76
N ALA A 43 12.37 9.42 5.06
CA ALA A 43 11.66 8.65 6.09
C ALA A 43 10.13 8.76 5.96
N GLY A 44 9.63 9.95 5.63
CA GLY A 44 8.20 10.17 5.38
C GLY A 44 7.70 9.41 4.15
N PHE A 45 8.45 9.46 3.04
CA PHE A 45 8.13 8.72 1.83
C PHE A 45 8.11 7.20 2.06
N ILE A 46 9.08 6.66 2.82
CA ILE A 46 9.09 5.24 3.19
C ILE A 46 7.83 4.88 4.00
N GLY A 47 7.38 5.77 4.89
CA GLY A 47 6.13 5.58 5.65
C GLY A 47 4.92 5.46 4.72
N LEU A 48 4.78 6.38 3.77
CA LEU A 48 3.71 6.34 2.77
C LEU A 48 3.77 5.09 1.88
N PHE A 49 4.97 4.69 1.45
CA PHE A 49 5.15 3.48 0.65
C PHE A 49 4.73 2.22 1.41
N LEU A 50 5.14 2.10 2.68
CA LEU A 50 4.76 0.97 3.52
C LEU A 50 3.24 0.90 3.75
N HIS A 51 2.59 2.05 3.87
CA HIS A 51 1.13 2.13 3.98
C HIS A 51 0.42 1.59 2.74
N LEU A 52 0.81 2.05 1.54
CA LEU A 52 0.21 1.59 0.28
C LEU A 52 0.43 0.09 0.04
N VAL A 53 1.61 -0.43 0.41
CA VAL A 53 1.90 -1.86 0.31
C VAL A 53 1.05 -2.69 1.27
N ASP A 54 0.87 -2.22 2.52
CA ASP A 54 0.03 -2.90 3.51
C ASP A 54 -1.42 -2.97 3.04
N GLU A 55 -1.95 -1.86 2.54
CA GLU A 55 -3.30 -1.77 1.98
C GLU A 55 -3.51 -2.74 0.81
N LYS A 56 -2.59 -2.72 -0.16
CA LYS A 56 -2.64 -3.60 -1.32
C LYS A 56 -2.61 -5.08 -0.92
N LEU A 57 -1.68 -5.47 -0.04
CA LEU A 57 -1.58 -6.83 0.48
C LEU A 57 -2.88 -7.28 1.15
N CYS A 58 -3.48 -6.39 1.94
CA CYS A 58 -4.68 -6.72 2.68
C CYS A 58 -5.91 -6.84 1.78
N MET A 59 -6.00 -6.01 0.73
CA MET A 59 -7.03 -6.13 -0.30
C MET A 59 -6.86 -7.40 -1.13
N ASP A 60 -5.63 -7.76 -1.53
CA ASP A 60 -5.35 -9.00 -2.25
C ASP A 60 -5.77 -10.24 -1.42
N ILE A 61 -5.44 -10.26 -0.12
CA ILE A 61 -5.82 -11.33 0.81
C ILE A 61 -7.35 -11.41 0.97
N LYS A 62 -8.01 -10.26 1.13
CA LYS A 62 -9.47 -10.18 1.28
C LYS A 62 -10.21 -10.63 0.00
N ASN A 63 -9.67 -10.30 -1.16
CA ASN A 63 -10.25 -10.67 -2.46
C ASN A 63 -9.95 -12.13 -2.86
N GLY A 64 -9.19 -12.87 -2.05
CA GLY A 64 -8.86 -14.28 -2.29
C GLY A 64 -7.78 -14.50 -3.33
N ASP A 65 -7.03 -13.46 -3.71
CA ASP A 65 -5.95 -13.52 -4.70
C ASP A 65 -4.61 -13.97 -4.07
N SER A 66 -4.60 -14.16 -2.74
CA SER A 66 -3.46 -14.74 -2.04
C SER A 66 -3.42 -16.26 -2.22
N SER A 67 -2.26 -16.81 -2.59
CA SER A 67 -1.97 -18.25 -2.65
C SER A 67 -1.95 -18.96 -1.28
N LEU A 68 -2.57 -18.37 -0.27
CA LEU A 68 -2.68 -18.92 1.08
C LEU A 68 -3.64 -20.12 1.04
N GLU A 69 -3.15 -21.29 1.42
CA GLU A 69 -3.99 -22.47 1.60
C GLU A 69 -5.09 -22.17 2.63
N GLY A 70 -6.34 -22.33 2.22
CA GLY A 70 -7.49 -22.12 3.09
C GLY A 70 -7.48 -23.10 4.27
N CYS A 71 -7.61 -22.58 5.49
CA CYS A 71 -7.72 -23.42 6.69
C CYS A 71 -9.03 -24.22 6.74
N CYS A 72 -10.07 -23.79 6.01
CA CYS A 72 -11.41 -24.37 6.03
C CYS A 72 -12.11 -24.28 4.66
N GLN A 73 -13.29 -24.88 4.55
CA GLN A 73 -14.08 -24.97 3.31
C GLN A 73 -14.54 -23.60 2.77
N ASP A 74 -14.59 -22.57 3.61
CA ASP A 74 -14.98 -21.21 3.24
C ASP A 74 -14.19 -20.18 4.08
N PRO A 75 -12.91 -19.91 3.73
CA PRO A 75 -12.07 -18.99 4.48
C PRO A 75 -12.42 -17.54 4.13
N HIS A 76 -12.85 -16.77 5.14
CA HIS A 76 -13.12 -15.33 5.00
C HIS A 76 -12.13 -14.52 5.81
N TYR A 77 -11.29 -13.74 5.12
CA TYR A 77 -10.42 -12.78 5.79
C TYR A 77 -11.20 -11.51 6.09
N LYS A 78 -11.21 -11.12 7.37
CA LYS A 78 -11.77 -9.84 7.80
C LYS A 78 -10.63 -8.87 8.07
N TYR A 79 -10.75 -7.68 7.51
CA TYR A 79 -9.87 -6.59 7.85
C TYR A 79 -10.11 -6.14 9.29
N HIS A 80 -9.05 -6.15 10.10
CA HIS A 80 -9.07 -5.72 11.50
C HIS A 80 -8.36 -4.36 11.62
N ASP A 81 -8.21 -3.89 12.86
CA ASP A 81 -7.60 -2.60 13.19
C ASP A 81 -6.20 -2.41 12.59
N ARG A 82 -5.85 -1.17 12.24
CA ARG A 82 -4.53 -0.79 11.70
C ARG A 82 -3.75 -0.01 12.78
N PRO A 83 -2.99 -0.70 13.67
CA PRO A 83 -2.25 -0.01 14.71
C PRO A 83 -1.13 0.84 14.12
N ASP A 84 -0.84 1.98 14.75
CA ASP A 84 0.32 2.81 14.44
C ASP A 84 1.62 2.00 14.57
N ARG A 85 2.40 1.96 13.48
CA ARG A 85 3.67 1.25 13.43
C ARG A 85 4.82 2.20 13.15
N GLN A 86 6.00 1.85 13.64
CA GLN A 86 7.25 2.56 13.36
C GLN A 86 8.35 1.57 13.02
N ILE A 87 9.05 1.81 11.92
CA ILE A 87 10.23 1.05 11.51
C ILE A 87 11.43 2.00 11.46
N ARG A 88 12.57 1.53 11.96
CA ARG A 88 13.83 2.26 11.87
C ARG A 88 14.60 1.81 10.64
N THR A 89 14.95 2.76 9.79
CA THR A 89 15.73 2.53 8.57
C THR A 89 17.01 3.37 8.60
N SER A 90 17.93 3.14 7.65
CA SER A 90 19.09 4.01 7.44
C SER A 90 18.69 5.44 7.02
N ALA A 91 17.49 5.62 6.48
CA ALA A 91 16.92 6.92 6.11
C ALA A 91 16.23 7.64 7.29
N GLY A 92 16.13 7.00 8.46
CA GLY A 92 15.44 7.53 9.64
C GLY A 92 14.30 6.63 10.13
N GLY A 93 13.55 7.10 11.13
CA GLY A 93 12.38 6.39 11.64
C GLY A 93 11.16 6.69 10.78
N ALA A 94 10.67 5.70 10.03
CA ALA A 94 9.45 5.79 9.26
C ALA A 94 8.26 5.38 10.14
N LYS A 95 7.26 6.25 10.25
CA LYS A 95 5.98 5.94 10.87
C LYS A 95 4.97 5.62 9.78
N PHE A 96 4.15 4.61 10.01
CA PHE A 96 3.05 4.27 9.13
C PHE A 96 1.89 3.82 10.01
N ALA A 97 0.84 4.60 9.94
CA ALA A 97 -0.46 4.30 10.51
C ALA A 97 -1.34 3.85 9.36
N GLY A 98 -2.31 3.00 9.65
CA GLY A 98 -3.34 2.71 8.69
C GLY A 98 -4.63 3.45 9.03
N GLY A 99 -5.19 4.16 8.06
CA GLY A 99 -6.44 4.90 8.23
C GLY A 99 -7.59 3.98 8.64
N ALA A 100 -8.46 4.54 9.50
CA ALA A 100 -9.74 4.00 9.93
C ALA A 100 -10.82 4.17 8.86
#